data_AF-A0A0P9GSH9-F1
#
_entry.id   AF-A0A0P9GSH9-F1
#
_cell.length_a   1.000
_cell.length_b   1.000
_cell.length_c   1.000
_cell.angle_alpha   90.00
_cell.angle_beta   90.00
_cell.angle_gamma   90.00
#
_symmetry.space_group_name_H-M   'P 1'
#
loop_
_entity.id
_entity.type
_entity.pdbx_description
1 polymer ?
#
loop_
_entity_poly.entity_id
_entity_poly.type
_entity_poly.pdbx_seq_one_letter_code
_entity_poly.pdbx_strand_id
1 'polypeptide(L)'
;VIAAASLLEDDFGVSSEIWSVTSLTELRREGQDAERWNLLNPEQEPRLSYVESCLAGREGPVIVATDYMKIFADQIRPFVPMRRFVALGTDGFGQSDTRESLRHFFEVDRYFVAVAALKALA
;
A
#
# COMPACT_ATOMS: atom_id res chain seq x y z
N VAL A 1 7.34 0.56 8.24
CA VAL A 1 7.70 0.30 6.82
C VAL A 1 9.21 0.25 6.60
N ILE A 2 9.99 1.34 6.71
CA ILE A 2 11.44 1.30 6.43
C ILE A 2 12.18 0.23 7.25
N ALA A 3 11.96 0.19 8.58
CA ALA A 3 12.56 -0.84 9.43
C ALA A 3 12.10 -2.28 9.11
N ALA A 4 10.96 -2.44 8.44
CA ALA A 4 10.50 -3.75 7.98
C ALA A 4 11.22 -4.19 6.71
N ALA A 5 11.59 -3.25 5.84
CA ALA A 5 12.40 -3.54 4.66
C ALA A 5 13.78 -4.10 5.06
N SER A 6 14.45 -3.47 6.04
CA SER A 6 15.69 -4.02 6.60
C SER A 6 15.50 -5.41 7.19
N LEU A 7 14.44 -5.62 7.99
CA LEU A 7 14.14 -6.93 8.57
C LEU A 7 13.86 -8.01 7.51
N LEU A 8 13.15 -7.67 6.42
CA LEU A 8 12.90 -8.58 5.30
C LEU A 8 14.18 -8.96 4.57
N GLU A 9 15.09 -8.01 4.35
CA GLU A 9 16.36 -8.23 3.68
C GLU A 9 17.31 -9.06 4.56
N ASP A 10 17.54 -8.62 5.80
CA ASP A 10 18.54 -9.18 6.71
C ASP A 10 18.16 -10.59 7.20
N ASP A 11 16.89 -10.80 7.57
CA ASP A 11 16.46 -12.04 8.23
C ASP A 11 15.83 -13.05 7.25
N PHE A 12 15.33 -12.60 6.10
CA PHE A 12 14.57 -13.45 5.16
C PHE A 12 15.10 -13.41 3.71
N GLY A 13 16.08 -12.57 3.39
CA GLY A 13 16.62 -12.44 2.03
C GLY A 13 15.60 -11.91 1.01
N VAL A 14 14.58 -11.17 1.48
CA VAL A 14 13.52 -10.60 0.64
C VAL A 14 13.82 -9.13 0.36
N SER A 15 14.20 -8.81 -0.87
CA SER A 15 14.39 -7.43 -1.32
C SER A 15 13.06 -6.68 -1.41
N SER A 16 13.07 -5.38 -1.12
CA SER A 16 11.88 -4.54 -1.24
C SER A 16 12.21 -3.13 -1.73
N GLU A 17 11.22 -2.49 -2.35
CA GLU A 17 11.29 -1.07 -2.70
C GLU A 17 10.38 -0.25 -1.80
N ILE A 18 10.90 0.88 -1.31
CA ILE A 18 10.20 1.73 -0.35
C ILE A 18 9.63 2.95 -1.07
N TRP A 19 8.33 3.16 -0.91
CA TRP A 19 7.62 4.30 -1.47
C TRP A 19 7.08 5.18 -0.35
N SER A 20 7.29 6.49 -0.48
CA SER A 20 6.61 7.49 0.35
C SER A 20 5.36 7.94 -0.37
N VAL A 21 4.19 7.76 0.27
CA VAL A 21 2.91 8.20 -0.28
C VAL A 21 2.43 9.40 0.51
N THR A 22 2.55 10.59 -0.08
CA THR A 22 2.20 11.85 0.57
C THR A 22 0.69 12.10 0.64
N SER A 23 -0.07 11.60 -0.33
CA SER A 23 -1.53 11.67 -0.32
C SER A 23 -2.17 10.50 -1.07
N LEU A 24 -2.71 9.53 -0.33
CA LEU A 24 -3.52 8.44 -0.89
C LEU A 24 -4.83 8.95 -1.51
N THR A 25 -5.38 10.04 -0.97
CA THR A 25 -6.61 10.66 -1.47
C THR A 25 -6.41 11.30 -2.84
N GLU A 26 -5.29 12.00 -3.08
CA GLU A 26 -5.04 12.58 -4.40
C GLU A 26 -4.76 11.49 -5.44
N LEU A 27 -4.04 10.43 -5.08
CA LEU A 27 -3.85 9.26 -5.95
C LEU A 27 -5.18 8.59 -6.30
N ARG A 28 -6.12 8.53 -5.35
CA ARG A 28 -7.48 8.03 -5.62
C ARG A 28 -8.21 8.91 -6.63
N ARG A 29 -8.20 10.22 -6.43
CA ARG A 29 -8.88 11.16 -7.34
C ARG A 29 -8.31 11.09 -8.75
N GLU A 30 -6.99 11.10 -8.87
CA GLU A 30 -6.30 11.01 -10.16
C GLU A 30 -6.61 9.69 -10.88
N GLY A 31 -6.59 8.55 -10.16
CA GLY A 31 -6.97 7.27 -10.75
C GLY A 31 -8.44 7.23 -11.21
N GLN A 32 -9.35 7.83 -10.44
CA GLN A 32 -10.76 7.96 -10.86
C GLN A 32 -10.93 8.87 -12.08
N ASP A 33 -10.13 9.93 -12.21
CA ASP A 33 -10.14 10.80 -13.37
C ASP A 33 -9.63 10.08 -14.63
N ALA A 34 -8.60 9.22 -14.49
CA ALA A 34 -8.12 8.36 -15.56
C ALA A 34 -9.17 7.33 -15.98
N GLU A 35 -9.78 6.61 -15.04
CA GLU A 35 -10.88 5.67 -15.32
C GLU A 35 -12.06 6.35 -16.01
N ARG A 36 -12.48 7.52 -15.49
CA ARG A 36 -13.56 8.30 -16.08
C ARG A 36 -13.22 8.73 -17.51
N TRP A 37 -11.99 9.16 -17.76
CA TRP A 37 -11.56 9.51 -19.11
C TRP A 37 -11.59 8.29 -20.04
N ASN A 38 -11.07 7.15 -19.59
CA ASN A 38 -11.07 5.90 -20.38
C ASN A 38 -12.49 5.46 -20.73
N LEU A 39 -13.43 5.54 -19.77
CA LEU A 39 -14.85 5.23 -19.99
C LEU A 39 -15.49 6.13 -21.06
N LEU A 40 -15.14 7.41 -21.07
CA LEU A 40 -15.72 8.40 -21.99
C LEU A 40 -15.00 8.45 -23.35
N ASN A 41 -13.86 7.79 -23.51
CA ASN A 41 -13.02 7.83 -24.71
C ASN A 41 -12.60 6.41 -25.15
N PRO A 42 -13.55 5.51 -25.49
CA PRO A 42 -13.25 4.08 -25.71
C PRO A 42 -12.38 3.78 -26.94
N GLU A 43 -12.31 4.70 -27.91
CA GLU A 43 -11.48 4.55 -29.12
C GLU A 43 -10.07 5.15 -28.98
N GLN A 44 -9.80 5.84 -27.87
CA GLN A 44 -8.50 6.45 -27.61
C GLN A 44 -7.60 5.49 -26.82
N GLU A 45 -6.29 5.75 -26.85
CA GLU A 45 -5.35 5.01 -26.02
C GLU A 45 -5.68 5.21 -24.53
N PRO A 46 -5.87 4.12 -23.75
CA PRO A 46 -6.21 4.23 -22.34
C PRO A 46 -5.13 4.98 -21.54
N ARG A 47 -5.55 5.91 -20.71
CA ARG A 47 -4.70 6.56 -19.72
C ARG A 47 -4.42 5.62 -18.56
N LEU A 48 -3.17 5.59 -18.15
CA LEU A 48 -2.74 5.00 -16.88
C LEU A 48 -2.86 6.04 -15.77
N SER A 49 -3.29 5.60 -14.60
CA SER A 49 -3.15 6.40 -13.39
C SER A 49 -1.67 6.59 -13.02
N TYR A 50 -1.40 7.57 -12.16
CA TYR A 50 -0.06 7.80 -11.62
C TYR A 50 0.44 6.59 -10.82
N VAL A 51 -0.44 5.93 -10.06
CA VAL A 51 -0.09 4.71 -9.30
C VAL A 51 0.34 3.59 -10.24
N GLU A 52 -0.43 3.32 -11.29
CA GLU A 52 -0.08 2.33 -12.31
C GLU A 52 1.27 2.66 -12.97
N SER A 53 1.49 3.94 -13.29
CA SER A 53 2.73 4.42 -13.90
C SER A 53 3.94 4.23 -12.99
N CYS A 54 3.84 4.55 -11.69
CA CYS A 54 4.92 4.33 -10.72
C CYS A 54 5.27 2.86 -10.53
N LEU A 55 4.25 2.00 -10.61
CA LEU A 55 4.38 0.57 -10.40
C LEU A 55 4.72 -0.19 -11.68
N ALA A 56 4.59 0.40 -12.86
CA ALA A 56 4.86 -0.24 -14.15
C ALA A 56 6.24 -0.94 -14.18
N GLY A 57 6.27 -2.18 -14.69
CA GLY A 57 7.49 -2.99 -14.78
C GLY A 57 8.02 -3.56 -13.45
N ARG A 58 7.36 -3.29 -12.32
CA ARG A 58 7.71 -3.86 -11.02
C ARG A 58 6.94 -5.15 -10.76
N GLU A 59 7.50 -6.01 -9.91
CA GLU A 59 6.89 -7.28 -9.55
C GLU A 59 6.67 -7.38 -8.05
N GLY A 60 5.90 -8.39 -7.63
CA GLY A 60 5.66 -8.68 -6.22
C GLY A 60 4.44 -7.97 -5.61
N PRO A 61 4.13 -8.31 -4.36
CA PRO A 61 3.00 -7.74 -3.63
C PRO A 61 3.26 -6.30 -3.18
N VAL A 62 2.18 -5.54 -2.98
CA VAL A 62 2.22 -4.18 -2.44
C VAL A 62 1.67 -4.19 -1.02
N ILE A 63 2.51 -3.78 -0.06
CA ILE A 63 2.13 -3.64 1.35
C ILE A 63 2.09 -2.15 1.70
N VAL A 64 0.94 -1.67 2.14
CA VAL A 64 0.73 -0.27 2.52
C VAL A 64 0.34 -0.22 3.99
N ALA A 65 1.11 0.50 4.81
CA ALA A 65 0.82 0.69 6.23
C ALA A 65 0.66 2.18 6.52
N THR A 66 -0.42 2.55 7.21
CA THR A 66 -0.72 3.94 7.58
C THR A 66 -1.17 4.02 9.03
N ASP A 67 -1.04 5.20 9.66
CA ASP A 67 -1.62 5.47 10.99
C ASP A 67 -3.14 5.81 10.90
N TYR A 68 -3.78 5.50 9.77
CA TYR A 68 -5.23 5.59 9.56
C TYR A 68 -5.83 4.18 9.40
N MET A 69 -7.16 4.08 9.43
CA MET A 69 -7.90 2.85 9.11
C MET A 69 -7.51 2.29 7.73
N LYS A 70 -7.58 0.96 7.56
CA LYS A 70 -7.21 0.25 6.32
C LYS A 70 -7.87 0.82 5.07
N ILE A 71 -9.12 1.30 5.18
CA ILE A 71 -9.86 1.92 4.07
C ILE A 71 -9.11 3.10 3.44
N PHE A 72 -8.29 3.82 4.22
CA PHE A 72 -7.48 4.93 3.72
C PHE A 72 -6.40 4.47 2.75
N ALA A 73 -5.79 3.29 2.95
CA ALA A 73 -4.88 2.69 1.99
C ALA A 73 -5.63 1.97 0.86
N ASP A 74 -6.71 1.27 1.18
CA ASP A 74 -7.48 0.49 0.20
C ASP A 74 -8.09 1.34 -0.92
N GLN A 75 -8.25 2.65 -0.73
CA GLN A 75 -8.79 3.52 -1.79
C GLN A 75 -7.98 3.44 -3.09
N ILE A 76 -6.67 3.23 -3.05
CA ILE A 76 -5.85 3.12 -4.26
C ILE A 76 -5.80 1.71 -4.85
N ARG A 77 -6.37 0.69 -4.19
CA ARG A 77 -6.31 -0.72 -4.60
C ARG A 77 -6.74 -0.95 -6.07
N PRO A 78 -7.79 -0.31 -6.62
CA PRO A 78 -8.16 -0.50 -8.02
C PRO A 78 -7.07 -0.12 -9.02
N PHE A 79 -6.18 0.81 -8.65
CA PHE A 79 -5.07 1.29 -9.47
C PHE A 79 -3.77 0.52 -9.24
N VAL A 80 -3.84 -0.63 -8.57
CA VAL A 80 -2.72 -1.57 -8.40
C VAL A 80 -3.11 -2.91 -9.03
N PRO A 81 -3.30 -2.95 -10.36
CA PRO A 81 -3.85 -4.12 -11.02
C PRO A 81 -2.89 -5.30 -10.94
N MET A 82 -3.46 -6.51 -10.96
CA MET A 82 -2.73 -7.79 -11.09
C MET A 82 -1.71 -8.09 -9.97
N ARG A 83 -1.78 -7.40 -8.83
CA ARG A 83 -0.90 -7.63 -7.68
C ARG A 83 -1.69 -7.89 -6.42
N ARG A 84 -1.09 -8.66 -5.52
CA ARG A 84 -1.60 -8.80 -4.15
C ARG A 84 -1.35 -7.48 -3.41
N PHE A 85 -2.43 -6.84 -2.97
CA PHE A 85 -2.39 -5.59 -2.20
C PHE A 85 -2.84 -5.86 -0.76
N VAL A 86 -2.01 -5.47 0.20
CA VAL A 86 -2.30 -5.62 1.64
C VAL A 86 -2.24 -4.26 2.31
N ALA A 87 -3.36 -3.85 2.91
CA ALA A 87 -3.47 -2.66 3.73
C ALA A 87 -3.32 -3.02 5.21
N LEU A 88 -2.43 -2.33 5.90
CA LEU A 88 -2.33 -2.29 7.35
C LEU A 88 -2.77 -0.90 7.82
N GLY A 89 -3.57 -0.87 8.88
CA GLY A 89 -4.19 0.36 9.35
C GLY A 89 -4.73 0.21 10.76
N THR A 90 -4.97 1.34 11.39
CA THR A 90 -5.33 1.51 12.79
C THR A 90 -6.85 1.44 13.02
N ASP A 91 -7.50 0.41 12.47
CA ASP A 91 -8.92 0.19 12.67
C ASP A 91 -9.25 -0.13 14.14
N GLY A 92 -10.34 0.45 14.64
CA GLY A 92 -10.81 0.27 16.03
C GLY A 92 -10.72 1.55 16.86
N PHE A 93 -11.12 1.45 18.12
CA PHE A 93 -11.04 2.57 19.06
C PHE A 93 -9.62 2.72 19.61
N GLY A 94 -9.21 3.96 19.84
CA GLY A 94 -7.95 4.29 20.50
C GLY A 94 -7.92 3.83 21.96
N GLN A 95 -6.71 3.57 22.45
CA GLN A 95 -6.43 3.33 23.87
C GLN A 95 -5.18 4.12 24.30
N SER A 96 -5.03 4.34 25.60
CA SER A 96 -3.88 5.05 26.16
C SER A 96 -2.71 4.09 26.36
N ASP A 97 -1.62 4.29 25.62
CA ASP A 97 -0.36 3.55 25.79
C ASP A 97 0.79 4.32 25.09
N THR A 98 1.99 3.76 25.11
CA THR A 98 3.15 4.22 24.33
C THR A 98 2.95 4.02 22.83
N ARG A 99 3.70 4.76 22.00
CA ARG A 99 3.59 4.62 20.54
C ARG A 99 4.01 3.24 20.06
N GLU A 100 4.99 2.64 20.70
CA GLU A 100 5.49 1.30 20.44
C GLU A 100 4.38 0.26 20.69
N SER A 101 3.78 0.29 21.88
CA SER A 101 2.66 -0.60 22.24
C SER A 101 1.46 -0.40 21.30
N LEU A 102 1.10 0.85 20.98
CA LEU A 102 -0.04 1.13 20.11
C LEU A 102 0.17 0.65 18.67
N ARG A 103 1.37 0.83 18.11
CA ARG A 103 1.67 0.34 16.75
C ARG A 103 1.67 -1.18 16.67
N HIS A 104 2.07 -1.84 17.75
CA HIS A 104 1.96 -3.29 17.85
C HIS A 104 0.49 -3.73 17.98
N PHE A 105 -0.28 -3.08 18.86
CA PHE A 105 -1.70 -3.35 19.08
C PHE A 105 -2.54 -3.18 17.81
N PHE A 106 -2.30 -2.11 17.04
CA PHE A 106 -2.99 -1.84 15.78
C PHE A 106 -2.37 -2.59 14.58
N GLU A 107 -1.36 -3.43 14.82
CA GLU A 107 -0.77 -4.29 13.77
C GLU A 107 -0.13 -3.49 12.61
N VAL A 108 0.45 -2.32 12.91
CA VAL A 108 1.08 -1.41 11.92
C VAL A 108 2.58 -1.22 12.11
N ASP A 109 3.18 -1.91 13.10
CA ASP A 109 4.61 -1.88 13.33
C ASP A 109 5.43 -2.63 12.25
N ARG A 110 6.76 -2.62 12.41
CA ARG A 110 7.68 -3.25 11.44
C ARG A 110 7.50 -4.77 11.31
N TYR A 111 7.10 -5.46 12.37
CA TYR A 111 6.95 -6.91 12.36
C TYR A 111 5.71 -7.31 11.58
N PHE A 112 4.60 -6.57 11.75
CA PHE A 112 3.37 -6.82 10.99
C PHE A 112 3.54 -6.50 9.50
N VAL A 113 4.28 -5.43 9.16
CA VAL A 113 4.62 -5.15 7.75
C VAL A 113 5.42 -6.31 7.13
N ALA A 114 6.40 -6.86 7.85
CA ALA A 114 7.19 -7.99 7.36
C ALA A 114 6.38 -9.28 7.23
N VAL A 115 5.57 -9.64 8.23
CA VAL A 115 4.69 -10.82 8.18
C VAL A 115 3.68 -10.68 7.04
N ALA A 116 3.10 -9.49 6.83
CA ALA A 116 2.21 -9.23 5.71
C ALA A 116 2.91 -9.44 4.36
N ALA A 117 4.15 -8.98 4.22
CA ALA A 117 4.96 -9.19 3.00
C ALA A 117 5.26 -10.67 2.75
N LEU A 118 5.77 -11.38 3.76
CA LEU A 118 6.09 -12.82 3.66
C LEU A 118 4.85 -13.64 3.33
N LYS A 119 3.71 -13.35 4.00
CA LYS A 119 2.44 -14.02 3.72
C LYS A 119 1.89 -13.67 2.34
N ALA A 120 2.27 -12.51 1.78
CA ALA A 120 1.88 -12.10 0.44
C ALA A 120 2.65 -12.80 -0.67
N LEU A 121 3.90 -13.21 -0.40
CA LEU A 121 4.78 -13.95 -1.30
C LEU A 121 4.52 -15.46 -1.31
N ALA A 122 4.02 -16.01 -0.19
CA ALA A 122 3.59 -17.41 -0.06
C ALA A 122 2.21 -17.67 -0.67
#